data_AF-A0A6J2PZJ1-F1
#
_entry.id   AF-A0A6J2PZJ1-F1
#
_cell.length_a   1.000
_cell.length_b   1.000
_cell.length_c   1.000
_cell.angle_alpha   90.00
_cell.angle_beta   90.00
_cell.angle_gamma   90.00
#
_symmetry.space_group_name_H-M   'P 1'
#
loop_
_entity.id
_entity.type
_entity.pdbx_description
1 polymer ?
#
loop_
_entity_poly.entity_id
_entity_poly.type
_entity_poly.pdbx_seq_one_letter_code
_entity_poly.pdbx_strand_id
1 'polypeptide(L)'
;MHLLGISLLLAYLLYTNLASDFSQSDYYDYYEQEQMDEPDSSPKPDMEQKLRSASSVDELMSLIYPSYWTALKCRSKLSAAASKISQRPLADAGEPTFAAAYLNLDVLKSIESEWRKTQCMPREVCVDVGREFGAPTNIFYKPPCVSVYRCGGCCHSEDKQCRNISTGYLSKTESIQ
;
A
#
# COMPACT_ATOMS: atom_id res chain seq x y z
N MET A 1 51.97 -31.01 10.12
CA MET A 1 52.12 -29.56 10.41
C MET A 1 51.38 -28.63 9.43
N HIS A 2 51.06 -29.03 8.19
CA HIS A 2 50.36 -28.14 7.23
C HIS A 2 48.84 -27.99 7.41
N LEU A 3 48.13 -28.97 7.99
CA LEU A 3 46.66 -28.88 8.18
C LEU A 3 46.24 -27.86 9.26
N LEU A 4 47.05 -27.69 10.31
CA LEU A 4 46.79 -26.69 11.34
C LEU A 4 46.92 -25.26 10.81
N GLY A 5 47.88 -25.03 9.90
CA GLY A 5 48.05 -23.72 9.25
C GLY A 5 46.89 -23.34 8.33
N ILE A 6 46.32 -24.32 7.61
CA ILE A 6 45.15 -24.08 6.74
C ILE A 6 43.89 -23.79 7.56
N SER A 7 43.70 -24.49 8.68
CA SER A 7 42.57 -24.25 9.59
C SER A 7 42.60 -22.85 10.20
N LEU A 8 43.78 -22.37 10.61
CA LEU A 8 43.95 -21.03 11.14
C LEU A 8 43.76 -19.94 10.08
N LEU A 9 44.20 -20.18 8.85
CA LEU A 9 43.97 -19.26 7.72
C LEU A 9 42.48 -19.15 7.35
N LEU A 10 41.75 -20.27 7.35
CA LEU A 10 40.31 -20.26 7.08
C LEU A 10 39.54 -19.58 8.22
N ALA A 11 39.93 -19.80 9.47
CA ALA A 11 39.34 -19.10 10.61
C ALA A 11 39.62 -17.59 10.55
N TYR A 12 40.83 -17.18 10.19
CA TYR A 12 41.19 -15.78 10.00
C TYR A 12 40.38 -15.14 8.87
N LEU A 13 40.24 -15.82 7.72
CA LEU A 13 39.44 -15.33 6.59
C LEU A 13 37.96 -15.20 6.94
N LEU A 14 37.40 -16.19 7.66
CA LEU A 14 36.02 -16.12 8.16
C LEU A 14 35.84 -14.96 9.15
N TYR A 15 36.82 -14.72 10.02
CA TYR A 15 36.77 -13.61 10.98
C TYR A 15 36.88 -12.24 10.29
N THR A 16 37.71 -12.11 9.25
CA THR A 16 37.82 -10.87 8.47
C THR A 16 36.59 -10.59 7.59
N ASN A 17 35.93 -11.63 7.07
CA ASN A 17 34.66 -11.47 6.35
C ASN A 17 33.53 -11.10 7.32
N LEU A 18 33.48 -11.72 8.50
CA LEU A 18 32.47 -11.40 9.53
C LEU A 18 32.65 -9.98 10.11
N ALA A 19 33.90 -9.50 10.21
CA ALA A 19 34.19 -8.13 10.63
C ALA A 19 33.89 -7.07 9.55
N SER A 20 33.78 -7.49 8.28
CA SER A 20 33.40 -6.59 7.18
C SER A 20 31.88 -6.32 7.14
N ASP A 21 31.07 -7.13 7.85
CA ASP A 21 29.61 -6.96 7.95
C ASP A 21 29.15 -6.08 9.14
N PHE A 22 30.08 -5.42 9.84
CA PHE A 22 29.75 -4.48 10.93
C PHE A 22 30.45 -3.13 10.74
N SER A 23 30.09 -2.41 9.67
CA SER A 23 30.23 -0.95 9.64
C SER A 23 28.87 -0.31 9.40
N GLN A 24 28.05 -0.37 10.46
CA GLN A 24 26.91 0.51 10.67
C GLN A 24 27.45 1.94 10.91
N SER A 25 27.77 2.66 9.85
CA SER A 25 28.06 4.10 9.95
C SER A 25 27.78 4.84 8.63
N ASP A 26 26.59 4.67 8.05
CA ASP A 26 26.04 5.60 7.04
C ASP A 26 24.57 5.96 7.36
N TYR A 27 24.22 5.97 8.66
CA TYR A 27 22.84 6.16 9.16
C TYR A 27 22.42 7.64 9.33
N TYR A 28 23.26 8.62 8.98
CA TYR A 28 22.94 10.04 9.14
C TYR A 28 23.52 10.91 7.99
N ASP A 29 22.94 10.85 6.78
CA ASP A 29 23.19 11.90 5.77
C ASP A 29 22.04 12.08 4.75
N TYR A 30 20.77 11.97 5.17
CA TYR A 30 19.62 12.12 4.26
C TYR A 30 18.50 13.04 4.78
N TYR A 31 18.78 13.92 5.74
CA TYR A 31 17.78 14.87 6.27
C TYR A 31 18.00 16.33 5.88
N GLU A 32 19.01 16.64 5.06
CA GLU A 32 19.29 18.00 4.60
C GLU A 32 19.26 18.05 3.06
N GLN A 33 18.07 17.96 2.46
CA GLN A 33 17.81 18.75 1.25
C GLN A 33 16.32 19.08 1.13
N GLU A 34 16.05 20.32 1.52
CA GLU A 34 14.77 21.00 1.62
C GLU A 34 13.91 20.95 0.33
N GLN A 35 12.61 20.76 0.55
CA GLN A 35 11.55 21.68 0.12
C GLN A 35 11.78 22.47 -1.19
N MET A 36 11.07 22.07 -2.24
CA MET A 36 10.57 23.01 -3.24
C MET A 36 9.07 22.77 -3.48
N ASP A 37 8.31 23.84 -3.27
CA ASP A 37 6.90 24.03 -3.59
C ASP A 37 6.60 23.92 -5.10
N GLU A 38 5.52 23.19 -5.44
CA GLU A 38 4.57 23.33 -6.59
C GLU A 38 5.08 23.42 -8.06
N PRO A 39 4.24 23.23 -9.13
CA PRO A 39 2.78 23.10 -9.16
C PRO A 39 2.20 21.89 -9.92
N ASP A 40 0.90 21.72 -9.73
CA ASP A 40 -0.03 20.87 -10.49
C ASP A 40 0.22 20.91 -12.02
N SER A 41 0.57 19.74 -12.59
CA SER A 41 0.45 19.53 -14.03
C SER A 41 -0.16 18.16 -14.28
N SER A 42 -1.35 18.19 -14.87
CA SER A 42 -2.04 17.04 -15.41
C SER A 42 -1.10 16.17 -16.27
N PRO A 43 -1.28 14.83 -16.28
CA PRO A 43 -0.54 13.98 -17.20
C PRO A 43 -0.81 14.45 -18.63
N LYS A 44 0.23 14.87 -19.36
CA LYS A 44 0.13 15.35 -20.74
C LYS A 44 -0.69 14.34 -21.57
N PRO A 45 -1.71 14.76 -22.35
CA PRO A 45 -2.60 13.85 -23.08
C PRO A 45 -1.86 12.89 -24.03
N ASP A 46 -0.65 13.24 -24.44
CA ASP A 46 0.24 12.40 -25.26
C ASP A 46 0.65 11.08 -24.58
N MET A 47 0.89 11.07 -23.26
CA MET A 47 1.32 9.83 -22.58
C MET A 47 0.15 8.87 -22.36
N GLU A 48 -1.04 9.40 -22.06
CA GLU A 48 -2.24 8.57 -21.93
C GLU A 48 -2.64 7.96 -23.28
N GLN A 49 -2.54 8.73 -24.35
CA GLN A 49 -2.82 8.22 -25.70
C GLN A 49 -1.82 7.13 -26.13
N LYS A 50 -0.54 7.28 -25.79
CA LYS A 50 0.49 6.24 -26.01
C LYS A 50 0.21 4.95 -25.26
N LEU A 51 -0.27 5.05 -24.01
CA LEU A 51 -0.67 3.88 -23.22
C LEU A 51 -1.89 3.18 -23.80
N ARG A 52 -2.88 3.95 -24.29
CA ARG A 52 -4.09 3.40 -24.94
C ARG A 52 -3.81 2.80 -26.32
N SER A 53 -2.80 3.30 -27.03
CA SER A 53 -2.41 2.80 -28.35
C SER A 53 -1.48 1.59 -28.32
N ALA A 54 -0.86 1.28 -27.17
CA ALA A 54 0.04 0.15 -27.06
C ALA A 54 -0.72 -1.15 -27.35
N SER A 55 -0.27 -1.89 -28.37
CA SER A 55 -0.95 -3.09 -28.86
C SER A 55 -0.26 -4.39 -28.43
N SER A 56 0.91 -4.26 -27.82
CA SER A 56 1.72 -5.38 -27.32
C SER A 56 2.23 -5.13 -25.91
N VAL A 57 2.45 -6.22 -25.17
CA VAL A 57 3.06 -6.18 -23.84
C VAL A 57 4.46 -5.54 -23.88
N ASP A 58 5.19 -5.75 -24.99
CA ASP A 58 6.49 -5.14 -25.25
C ASP A 58 6.47 -3.61 -25.30
N GLU A 59 5.49 -3.05 -26.02
CA GLU A 59 5.29 -1.60 -26.12
C GLU A 59 4.87 -1.03 -24.77
N LEU A 60 3.91 -1.67 -24.11
CA LEU A 60 3.42 -1.23 -22.81
C LEU A 60 4.51 -1.21 -21.75
N MET A 61 5.31 -2.27 -21.64
CA MET A 61 6.40 -2.34 -20.66
C MET A 61 7.52 -1.34 -20.97
N SER A 62 7.76 -1.02 -22.24
CA SER A 62 8.73 0.02 -22.61
C SER A 62 8.28 1.43 -22.22
N LEU A 63 6.97 1.69 -22.19
CA LEU A 63 6.38 2.98 -21.82
C LEU A 63 6.33 3.19 -20.30
N ILE A 64 6.00 2.16 -19.53
CA ILE A 64 5.79 2.27 -18.07
C ILE A 64 7.10 2.03 -17.29
N TYR A 65 7.95 1.10 -17.75
CA TYR A 65 9.17 0.72 -17.04
C TYR A 65 10.38 0.55 -17.99
N PRO A 66 10.87 1.64 -18.62
CA PRO A 66 11.87 1.58 -19.70
C PRO A 66 13.21 0.95 -19.27
N SER A 67 13.76 1.32 -18.11
CA SER A 67 15.02 0.79 -17.58
C SER A 67 14.93 -0.69 -17.18
N TYR A 68 13.80 -1.10 -16.60
CA TYR A 68 13.56 -2.48 -16.21
C TYR A 68 13.33 -3.39 -17.42
N TRP A 69 12.53 -2.94 -18.40
CA TRP A 69 12.21 -3.72 -19.58
C TRP A 69 13.43 -4.00 -20.46
N THR A 70 14.32 -3.02 -20.58
CA THR A 70 15.61 -3.17 -21.27
C THR A 70 16.53 -4.17 -20.55
N ALA A 71 16.62 -4.09 -19.21
CA ALA A 71 17.37 -5.07 -18.42
C ALA A 71 16.80 -6.50 -18.57
N LEU A 72 15.47 -6.64 -18.54
CA LEU A 72 14.79 -7.92 -18.71
C LEU A 72 15.04 -8.53 -20.10
N LYS A 73 14.94 -7.73 -21.16
CA LYS A 73 15.25 -8.14 -22.55
C LYS A 73 16.71 -8.52 -22.73
N CYS A 74 17.63 -7.82 -22.07
CA CYS A 74 19.04 -8.17 -22.06
C CYS A 74 19.25 -9.55 -21.43
N ARG A 75 18.62 -9.80 -20.28
CA ARG A 75 18.73 -11.06 -19.55
C ARG A 75 18.12 -12.24 -20.33
N SER A 76 17.00 -12.06 -21.02
CA SER A 76 16.38 -13.12 -21.83
C SER A 76 17.21 -13.50 -23.06
N LYS A 77 17.93 -12.55 -23.65
CA LYS A 77 18.89 -12.83 -24.73
C LYS A 77 20.18 -13.48 -24.22
N LEU A 78 20.60 -13.14 -23.00
CA LEU A 78 21.75 -13.76 -22.35
C LEU A 78 21.49 -15.24 -22.00
N SER A 79 20.30 -15.60 -21.55
CA SER A 79 19.93 -17.01 -21.31
C SER A 79 19.88 -17.83 -22.58
N ALA A 80 19.46 -17.25 -23.72
CA ALA A 80 19.51 -17.88 -25.04
C ALA A 80 20.95 -18.07 -25.56
N ALA A 81 21.89 -17.19 -25.19
CA ALA A 81 23.31 -17.32 -25.51
C ALA A 81 24.05 -18.31 -24.59
N ALA A 82 23.62 -18.42 -23.32
CA ALA A 82 24.18 -19.35 -22.34
C ALA A 82 23.92 -20.82 -22.70
N SER A 83 22.89 -21.13 -23.50
CA SER A 83 22.64 -22.49 -24.00
C SER A 83 23.71 -23.02 -24.97
N LYS A 84 24.66 -22.19 -25.44
CA LYS A 84 25.78 -22.62 -26.29
C LYS A 84 27.12 -22.78 -25.56
N ILE A 85 27.20 -22.42 -24.28
CA ILE A 85 28.41 -22.57 -23.46
C ILE A 85 28.07 -23.50 -22.30
N SER A 86 28.08 -24.79 -22.61
CA SER A 86 28.16 -25.82 -21.58
C SER A 86 29.54 -25.76 -20.94
N GLN A 87 29.57 -25.82 -19.60
CA GLN A 87 30.73 -25.97 -18.71
C GLN A 87 31.43 -24.68 -18.24
N ARG A 88 30.88 -24.05 -17.20
CA ARG A 88 31.68 -23.55 -16.08
C ARG A 88 30.92 -23.68 -14.75
N PRO A 89 31.58 -24.07 -13.65
CA PRO A 89 30.88 -24.44 -12.43
C PRO A 89 30.39 -23.20 -11.68
N LEU A 90 29.11 -23.29 -11.31
CA LEU A 90 28.43 -22.73 -10.14
C LEU A 90 29.29 -21.80 -9.26
N ALA A 91 29.33 -20.52 -9.61
CA ALA A 91 29.57 -19.44 -8.67
C ALA A 91 28.23 -18.71 -8.49
N ASP A 92 27.62 -18.98 -7.34
CA ASP A 92 26.69 -18.11 -6.64
C ASP A 92 25.75 -17.27 -7.51
N ALA A 93 24.84 -17.95 -8.21
CA ALA A 93 23.60 -17.30 -8.59
C ALA A 93 22.72 -17.29 -7.35
N GLY A 94 22.95 -16.30 -6.47
CA GLY A 94 21.96 -15.91 -5.48
C GLY A 94 20.62 -15.86 -6.20
N GLU A 95 19.65 -16.62 -5.70
CA GLU A 95 18.29 -16.58 -6.22
C GLU A 95 17.93 -15.11 -6.47
N PRO A 96 17.34 -14.75 -7.62
CA PRO A 96 16.65 -13.49 -7.70
C PRO A 96 15.47 -13.63 -6.75
N THR A 97 15.70 -13.36 -5.47
CA THR A 97 14.67 -12.98 -4.54
C THR A 97 14.01 -11.83 -5.24
N PHE A 98 12.83 -12.12 -5.81
CA PHE A 98 11.93 -11.10 -6.29
C PHE A 98 11.94 -10.05 -5.19
N ALA A 99 12.33 -8.81 -5.54
CA ALA A 99 12.18 -7.69 -4.64
C ALA A 99 10.67 -7.50 -4.45
N ALA A 100 10.07 -8.37 -3.63
CA ALA A 100 8.80 -8.12 -3.02
C ALA A 100 9.00 -6.79 -2.32
N ALA A 101 8.21 -5.79 -2.71
CA ALA A 101 8.17 -4.54 -1.98
C ALA A 101 8.07 -4.91 -0.49
N TYR A 102 8.99 -4.41 0.33
CA TYR A 102 8.92 -4.58 1.77
C TYR A 102 7.65 -3.86 2.23
N LEU A 103 6.52 -4.57 2.26
CA LEU A 103 5.28 -4.07 2.78
C LEU A 103 5.38 -4.16 4.29
N ASN A 104 5.47 -3.00 4.94
CA ASN A 104 5.46 -2.93 6.40
C ASN A 104 4.14 -3.55 6.90
N LEU A 105 4.24 -4.70 7.57
CA LEU A 105 3.08 -5.46 8.05
C LEU A 105 2.22 -4.64 9.01
N ASP A 106 2.79 -3.70 9.75
CA ASP A 106 2.04 -2.87 10.70
C ASP A 106 1.21 -1.81 9.97
N VAL A 107 1.70 -1.31 8.84
CA VAL A 107 0.91 -0.44 7.95
C VAL A 107 -0.28 -1.21 7.37
N LEU A 108 -0.07 -2.45 6.90
CA LEU A 108 -1.16 -3.28 6.40
C LEU A 108 -2.21 -3.60 7.48
N LYS A 109 -1.78 -3.89 8.72
CA LYS A 109 -2.70 -4.05 9.86
C LYS A 109 -3.48 -2.78 10.16
N SER A 110 -2.84 -1.62 10.07
CA SER A 110 -3.51 -0.33 10.27
C SER A 110 -4.56 -0.09 9.19
N ILE A 111 -4.23 -0.34 7.92
CA ILE A 111 -5.17 -0.21 6.80
C ILE A 111 -6.38 -1.13 6.98
N GLU A 112 -6.15 -2.41 7.31
CA GLU A 112 -7.24 -3.36 7.55
C GLU A 112 -8.12 -2.95 8.75
N SER A 113 -7.49 -2.45 9.81
CA SER A 113 -8.21 -1.95 11.00
C SER A 113 -9.11 -0.77 10.66
N GLU A 114 -8.59 0.22 9.92
CA GLU A 114 -9.37 1.39 9.50
C GLU A 114 -10.47 1.01 8.53
N TRP A 115 -10.18 0.15 7.54
CA TRP A 115 -11.17 -0.38 6.61
C TRP A 115 -12.36 -1.03 7.32
N ARG A 116 -12.08 -1.88 8.32
CA ARG A 116 -13.10 -2.55 9.12
C ARG A 116 -13.90 -1.56 9.98
N LYS A 117 -13.25 -0.52 10.51
CA LYS A 117 -13.92 0.53 11.30
C LYS A 117 -14.79 1.43 10.46
N THR A 118 -14.46 1.67 9.19
CA THR A 118 -15.21 2.59 8.29
C THR A 118 -16.25 1.88 7.44
N GLN A 119 -16.36 0.55 7.50
CA GLN A 119 -17.35 -0.20 6.73
C GLN A 119 -18.80 0.26 7.01
N CYS A 120 -19.65 0.18 5.99
CA CYS A 120 -21.09 0.43 6.10
C CYS A 120 -21.74 -0.53 7.12
N MET A 121 -22.16 0.00 8.27
CA MET A 121 -22.84 -0.74 9.34
C MET A 121 -23.79 0.19 10.12
N PRO A 122 -24.76 -0.34 10.89
CA PRO A 122 -25.56 0.46 11.81
C PRO A 122 -24.68 1.10 12.89
N ARG A 123 -24.77 2.42 13.06
CA ARG A 123 -24.03 3.21 14.04
C ARG A 123 -25.00 4.03 14.87
N GLU A 124 -24.69 4.16 16.16
CA GLU A 124 -25.45 5.01 17.06
C GLU A 124 -25.20 6.48 16.72
N VAL A 125 -26.28 7.22 16.46
CA VAL A 125 -26.25 8.64 16.12
C VAL A 125 -27.33 9.39 16.89
N CYS A 126 -27.04 10.65 17.19
CA CYS A 126 -27.96 11.57 17.85
C CYS A 126 -28.82 12.26 16.78
N VAL A 127 -30.13 12.02 16.82
CA VAL A 127 -31.06 12.52 15.81
C VAL A 127 -32.01 13.54 16.43
N ASP A 128 -32.11 14.71 15.80
CA ASP A 128 -33.02 15.80 16.19
C ASP A 128 -34.47 15.39 15.95
N VAL A 129 -35.25 15.31 17.03
CA VAL A 129 -36.65 14.89 17.02
C VAL A 129 -37.51 15.90 16.25
N GLY A 130 -37.27 17.20 16.46
CA GLY A 130 -38.04 18.26 15.81
C GLY A 130 -37.85 18.25 14.30
N ARG A 131 -36.61 18.03 13.83
CA ARG A 131 -36.29 17.99 12.40
C ARG A 131 -36.86 16.74 11.70
N GLU A 132 -36.77 15.56 12.32
CA GLU A 132 -37.28 14.32 11.69
C GLU A 132 -38.81 14.22 11.71
N PHE A 133 -39.46 14.70 12.77
CA PHE A 133 -40.92 14.71 12.87
C PHE A 133 -41.56 15.93 12.18
N GLY A 134 -40.75 16.88 11.69
CA GLY A 134 -41.24 18.08 11.03
C GLY A 134 -42.06 18.98 11.96
N ALA A 135 -41.63 19.13 13.21
CA ALA A 135 -42.35 19.92 14.19
C ALA A 135 -42.45 21.39 13.77
N PRO A 136 -43.61 22.04 13.95
CA PRO A 136 -43.76 23.45 13.70
C PRO A 136 -42.88 24.27 14.67
N THR A 137 -42.55 25.51 14.29
CA THR A 137 -41.57 26.37 14.99
C THR A 137 -41.95 26.73 16.42
N ASN A 138 -43.15 26.36 16.87
CA ASN A 138 -43.68 26.60 18.21
C ASN A 138 -43.62 25.37 19.14
N ILE A 139 -43.08 24.23 18.68
CA ILE A 139 -43.00 22.98 19.45
C ILE A 139 -41.53 22.64 19.70
N PHE A 140 -41.16 22.47 20.97
CA PHE A 140 -39.80 22.06 21.35
C PHE A 140 -39.83 20.75 22.13
N TYR A 141 -39.05 19.77 21.67
CA TYR A 141 -38.90 18.49 22.36
C TYR A 141 -37.81 18.57 23.44
N LYS A 142 -38.05 17.88 24.55
CA LYS A 142 -37.08 17.70 25.64
C LYS A 142 -36.97 16.23 26.05
N PRO A 143 -35.76 15.63 25.92
CA PRO A 143 -34.60 16.12 25.14
C PRO A 143 -34.89 16.40 23.64
N PRO A 144 -34.14 17.33 23.01
CA PRO A 144 -34.31 17.66 21.59
C PRO A 144 -33.80 16.57 20.64
N CYS A 145 -32.90 15.71 21.14
CA CYS A 145 -32.29 14.66 20.35
C CYS A 145 -32.38 13.29 21.04
N VAL A 146 -32.55 12.26 20.23
CA VAL A 146 -32.61 10.86 20.66
C VAL A 146 -31.49 10.06 20.03
N SER A 147 -30.90 9.16 20.80
CA SER A 147 -29.96 8.16 20.26
C SER A 147 -30.74 7.08 19.50
N VAL A 148 -30.37 6.84 18.24
CA VAL A 148 -30.89 5.77 17.38
C VAL A 148 -29.78 5.18 16.52
N TYR A 149 -29.99 3.99 15.97
CA TYR A 149 -29.07 3.40 15.00
C TYR A 149 -29.45 3.82 13.58
N ARG A 150 -28.50 4.39 12.84
CA ARG A 150 -28.61 4.68 11.40
C ARG A 150 -27.46 4.01 10.66
N CYS A 151 -27.67 3.62 9.41
CA CYS A 151 -26.59 3.09 8.57
C CYS A 151 -25.58 4.21 8.29
N GLY A 152 -24.30 3.93 8.52
CA GLY A 152 -23.22 4.87 8.26
C GLY A 152 -21.89 4.16 8.00
N GLY A 153 -20.99 4.86 7.32
CA GLY A 153 -19.73 4.32 6.84
C GLY A 153 -19.62 4.39 5.32
N CYS A 154 -18.54 3.83 4.80
CA CYS A 154 -18.17 3.88 3.40
C CYS A 154 -18.48 2.54 2.72
N CYS A 155 -18.86 2.62 1.45
CA CYS A 155 -18.86 1.48 0.54
C CYS A 155 -17.49 1.38 -0.14
N HIS A 156 -17.19 0.20 -0.71
CA HIS A 156 -15.94 -0.01 -1.44
C HIS A 156 -15.85 0.75 -2.76
N SER A 157 -17.00 1.14 -3.31
CA SER A 157 -17.11 1.77 -4.61
C SER A 157 -18.08 2.95 -4.50
N GLU A 158 -17.80 4.03 -5.23
CA GLU A 158 -18.54 5.30 -5.17
C GLU A 158 -19.95 5.21 -5.77
N ASP A 159 -20.18 4.22 -6.65
CA ASP A 159 -21.49 3.90 -7.22
C ASP A 159 -22.46 3.29 -6.18
N LYS A 160 -21.97 2.97 -4.98
CA LYS A 160 -22.76 2.35 -3.91
C LYS A 160 -22.94 3.29 -2.74
N GLN A 161 -24.20 3.43 -2.32
CA GLN A 161 -24.56 4.21 -1.14
C GLN A 161 -24.97 3.28 0.01
N CYS A 162 -24.44 3.54 1.20
CA CYS A 162 -24.81 2.82 2.42
C CYS A 162 -26.26 3.13 2.79
N ARG A 163 -27.14 2.13 2.72
CA ARG A 163 -28.57 2.22 3.06
C ARG A 163 -29.01 1.04 3.92
N ASN A 164 -30.10 1.22 4.64
CA ASN A 164 -30.70 0.15 5.44
C ASN A 164 -31.28 -0.95 4.55
N ILE A 165 -31.06 -2.21 4.94
CA ILE A 165 -31.72 -3.39 4.34
C ILE A 165 -32.95 -3.81 5.14
N SER A 166 -33.01 -3.43 6.41
CA SER A 166 -34.11 -3.65 7.34
C SER A 166 -34.18 -2.50 8.34
N THR A 167 -35.38 -2.23 8.85
CA THR A 167 -35.63 -1.15 9.83
C THR A 167 -36.44 -1.69 10.99
N GLY A 168 -35.96 -1.46 12.22
CA GLY A 168 -36.74 -1.65 13.44
C GLY A 168 -37.20 -0.29 13.97
N TYR A 169 -38.42 -0.23 14.50
CA TYR A 169 -38.96 0.98 15.14
C TYR A 169 -38.85 0.86 16.66
N LEU A 170 -38.41 1.94 17.31
CA LEU A 170 -38.27 2.03 18.75
C LEU A 170 -39.12 3.19 19.27
N SER A 171 -39.95 2.94 20.27
CA SER A 171 -40.73 3.99 20.92
C SER A 171 -39.87 4.67 21.99
N LYS A 172 -39.71 5.99 21.88
CA LYS A 172 -39.06 6.84 22.89
C LYS A 172 -40.04 7.92 23.32
N THR A 173 -40.08 8.20 24.63
CA THR A 173 -40.99 9.17 25.22
C THR A 173 -40.25 10.47 25.49
N GLU A 174 -40.72 11.55 24.89
CA GLU A 174 -40.15 12.89 25.01
C GLU A 174 -41.21 13.86 25.54
N SER A 175 -40.80 14.90 26.25
CA SER A 175 -41.71 15.96 26.70
C SER A 175 -41.80 17.06 25.64
N ILE A 176 -43.00 17.59 25.39
CA ILE A 176 -43.23 18.74 24.52
C ILE A 176 -43.39 20.00 25.38
N GLN A 177 -42.73 21.08 24.99
CA GLN A 177 -42.88 22.40 25.60
C GLN A 177 -43.27 23.47 24.57
#